data_AF-A0A1G5FHL5-F1
#
_entry.id   AF-A0A1G5FHL5-F1
#
_cell.length_a   1.000
_cell.length_b   1.000
_cell.length_c   1.000
_cell.angle_alpha   90.00
_cell.angle_beta   90.00
_cell.angle_gamma   90.00
#
_symmetry.space_group_name_H-M   'P 1'
#
loop_
_entity.id
_entity.type
_entity.pdbx_description
1 polymer ?
#
loop_
_entity_poly.entity_id
_entity_poly.type
_entity_poly.pdbx_seq_one_letter_code
_entity_poly.pdbx_strand_id
1 'polypeptide(L)'
;MLLITRKLINRLSEPYKEADMLACYVTSQAISSTTSRAILLINLDVLKILFLNLFSSKVVQMVRIPLSDLEQQRLKSGVSLASIWSFQSHGIHYRFSIIKKMLTLGSMQAEFLEFVEEHVVRA
;
A
#
# COMPACT_ATOMS: atom_id res chain seq x y z
N MET A 1 -7.54 -17.11 9.81
CA MET A 1 -6.96 -16.04 8.96
C MET A 1 -7.88 -15.88 7.75
N LEU A 2 -8.49 -14.71 7.52
CA LEU A 2 -9.38 -14.50 6.37
C LEU A 2 -8.59 -14.54 5.06
N LEU A 3 -9.15 -15.19 4.03
CA LEU A 3 -8.58 -15.18 2.68
C LEU A 3 -8.65 -13.76 2.11
N ILE A 4 -7.51 -13.19 1.75
CA ILE A 4 -7.43 -11.85 1.16
C ILE A 4 -7.83 -11.92 -0.31
N THR A 5 -8.91 -11.23 -0.69
CA THR A 5 -9.47 -11.24 -2.05
C THR A 5 -9.72 -9.83 -2.55
N ARG A 6 -9.78 -9.65 -3.88
CA ARG A 6 -10.11 -8.35 -4.51
C ARG A 6 -11.40 -7.76 -3.96
N LYS A 7 -12.44 -8.60 -3.78
CA LYS A 7 -13.73 -8.18 -3.19
C LYS A 7 -13.57 -7.65 -1.76
N LEU A 8 -12.77 -8.33 -0.94
CA LEU A 8 -12.50 -7.88 0.43
C LEU A 8 -11.74 -6.55 0.44
N ILE A 9 -10.67 -6.43 -0.36
CA ILE A 9 -9.88 -5.20 -0.46
C ILE A 9 -10.74 -4.03 -0.90
N ASN A 10 -11.52 -4.20 -1.97
CA ASN A 10 -12.43 -3.16 -2.46
C ASN A 10 -13.46 -2.76 -1.40
N ARG A 11 -14.12 -3.73 -0.75
CA ARG A 11 -15.10 -3.43 0.31
C ARG A 11 -14.50 -2.62 1.47
N LEU A 12 -13.27 -2.94 1.87
CA LEU A 12 -12.60 -2.25 2.97
C LEU A 12 -12.08 -0.86 2.58
N SER A 13 -11.71 -0.67 1.30
CA SER A 13 -11.19 0.59 0.81
C SER A 13 -12.25 1.56 0.31
N GLU A 14 -13.45 1.08 -0.04
CA GLU A 14 -14.53 1.88 -0.62
C GLU A 14 -14.80 3.21 0.12
N PRO A 15 -14.90 3.25 1.47
CA PRO A 15 -15.17 4.51 2.18
C PRO A 15 -14.02 5.53 2.12
N TYR A 16 -12.84 5.11 1.67
CA TYR A 16 -11.62 5.90 1.65
C TYR A 16 -11.12 6.19 0.22
N LYS A 17 -11.73 5.58 -0.80
CA LYS A 17 -11.34 5.76 -2.19
C LYS A 17 -11.74 7.13 -2.71
N GLU A 18 -10.83 7.74 -3.46
CA GLU A 18 -11.09 8.87 -4.34
C GLU A 18 -11.02 8.39 -5.79
N ALA A 19 -11.32 9.28 -6.74
CA ALA A 19 -11.21 8.98 -8.16
C ALA A 19 -9.81 8.45 -8.52
N ASP A 20 -9.78 7.46 -9.41
CA ASP A 20 -8.57 6.89 -10.01
C ASP A 20 -7.55 6.29 -9.02
N MET A 21 -7.99 5.96 -7.80
CA MET A 21 -7.12 5.31 -6.83
C MET A 21 -6.92 3.82 -7.11
N LEU A 22 -5.65 3.44 -7.27
CA LEU A 22 -5.21 2.05 -7.21
C LEU A 22 -5.19 1.58 -5.76
N ALA A 23 -5.42 0.28 -5.54
CA ALA A 23 -5.38 -0.33 -4.22
C ALA A 23 -4.34 -1.45 -4.17
N CYS A 24 -3.69 -1.62 -3.04
CA CYS A 24 -2.64 -2.62 -2.87
C CYS A 24 -2.63 -3.17 -1.45
N TYR A 25 -2.62 -4.50 -1.29
CA TYR A 25 -2.56 -5.12 0.02
C TYR A 25 -1.09 -5.35 0.42
N VAL A 26 -0.70 -4.88 1.60
CA VAL A 26 0.70 -4.86 2.01
C VAL A 26 0.89 -5.36 3.44
N THR A 27 2.12 -5.76 3.74
CA THR A 27 2.58 -5.94 5.12
C THR A 27 3.48 -4.77 5.50
N SER A 28 3.08 -4.00 6.50
CA SER A 28 3.94 -2.96 7.09
C SER A 28 5.03 -3.58 7.95
N GLN A 29 6.24 -3.05 7.82
CA GLN A 29 7.45 -3.44 8.56
C GLN A 29 8.00 -2.29 9.40
N ALA A 30 7.31 -1.14 9.45
CA ALA A 30 7.71 0.00 10.27
C ALA A 30 7.26 -0.18 11.72
N ILE A 31 8.13 0.18 12.68
CA ILE A 31 7.86 0.11 14.13
C ILE A 31 6.70 1.02 14.53
N SER A 32 6.55 2.16 13.85
CA SER A 32 5.47 3.13 14.06
C SER A 32 4.09 2.67 13.55
N SER A 33 3.98 1.47 12.97
CA SER A 33 2.72 1.00 12.38
C SER A 33 1.73 0.58 13.45
N THR A 34 0.48 1.01 13.30
CA THR A 34 -0.65 0.58 14.15
C THR A 34 -0.82 -0.93 14.13
N THR A 35 -0.68 -1.52 12.93
CA THR A 35 -0.68 -2.97 12.72
C THR A 35 0.23 -3.31 11.54
N SER A 36 0.59 -4.60 11.42
CA SER A 36 1.43 -5.06 10.30
C SER A 36 0.67 -5.22 8.98
N ARG A 37 -0.65 -5.10 8.94
CA ARG A 37 -1.44 -5.33 7.72
C ARG A 37 -2.08 -4.04 7.27
N ALA A 38 -1.90 -3.68 6.01
CA ALA A 38 -2.48 -2.45 5.48
C ALA A 38 -2.98 -2.62 4.04
N ILE A 39 -3.83 -1.67 3.63
CA ILE A 39 -4.15 -1.41 2.23
C ILE A 39 -3.58 -0.04 1.90
N LEU A 40 -2.78 0.05 0.85
CA LEU A 40 -2.35 1.31 0.28
C LEU A 40 -3.34 1.70 -0.81
N LEU A 41 -3.83 2.94 -0.76
CA LEU A 41 -4.56 3.57 -1.85
C LEU A 41 -3.71 4.71 -2.40
N ILE A 42 -3.52 4.76 -3.71
CA ILE A 42 -2.65 5.76 -4.32
C ILE A 42 -3.26 6.29 -5.62
N ASN A 43 -3.13 7.59 -5.84
CA ASN A 43 -3.29 8.25 -7.14
C ASN A 43 -2.13 9.24 -7.31
N LEU A 44 -2.21 10.16 -8.28
CA LEU A 44 -1.12 11.11 -8.58
C LEU A 44 -0.91 12.18 -7.51
N ASP A 45 -1.86 12.38 -6.60
CA ASP A 45 -1.80 13.47 -5.61
C ASP A 45 -1.53 12.96 -4.19
N VAL A 46 -2.07 11.79 -3.84
CA VAL A 46 -2.10 11.34 -2.45
C VAL A 46 -1.92 9.84 -2.30
N LEU A 47 -1.18 9.46 -1.26
CA LEU A 47 -1.13 8.12 -0.69
C LEU A 47 -2.00 8.07 0.58
N LYS A 48 -2.90 7.08 0.66
CA LYS A 48 -3.61 6.72 1.89
C LYS A 48 -3.16 5.34 2.36
N ILE A 49 -2.81 5.23 3.64
CA ILE A 49 -2.43 3.98 4.29
C ILE A 49 -3.56 3.58 5.23
N LEU A 50 -4.26 2.49 4.91
CA LEU A 50 -5.35 1.93 5.70
C LEU A 50 -4.83 0.76 6.54
N PHE A 51 -4.50 0.98 7.80
CA PHE A 51 -4.12 -0.10 8.70
C PHE A 51 -5.34 -0.94 9.08
N LEU A 52 -5.20 -2.26 8.98
CA LEU A 52 -6.25 -3.22 9.24
C LEU A 52 -6.08 -3.87 10.61
N ASN A 53 -7.17 -4.31 11.23
CA ASN A 53 -7.05 -5.15 12.43
C ASN A 53 -6.34 -6.49 12.14
N LEU A 54 -6.01 -7.25 13.19
CA LEU A 54 -5.31 -8.54 13.10
C LEU A 54 -5.99 -9.54 12.14
N PHE A 55 -7.32 -9.49 12.03
CA PHE A 55 -8.11 -10.38 11.19
C PHE A 55 -8.32 -9.87 9.76
N SER A 56 -7.79 -8.69 9.40
CA SER A 56 -8.02 -8.03 8.11
C SER A 56 -9.52 -7.86 7.78
N SER A 57 -10.34 -7.57 8.78
CA SER A 57 -11.80 -7.46 8.65
C SER A 57 -12.32 -6.04 8.75
N LYS A 58 -11.53 -5.10 9.29
CA LYS A 58 -11.86 -3.67 9.37
C LYS A 58 -10.61 -2.80 9.31
N VAL A 59 -10.79 -1.57 8.82
CA VAL A 59 -9.79 -0.50 8.94
C VAL A 59 -9.84 0.04 10.37
N VAL A 60 -8.68 0.13 11.02
CA VAL A 60 -8.54 0.65 12.39
C VAL A 60 -7.89 2.03 12.43
N GLN A 61 -7.13 2.38 11.40
CA GLN A 61 -6.54 3.70 11.25
C GLN A 61 -6.31 3.99 9.77
N MET A 62 -6.48 5.26 9.39
CA MET A 62 -6.13 5.78 8.08
C MET A 62 -5.11 6.91 8.25
N VAL A 63 -4.05 6.87 7.45
CA VAL A 63 -3.07 7.95 7.34
C VAL A 63 -3.12 8.48 5.91
N ARG A 64 -3.25 9.80 5.74
CA ARG A 64 -3.22 10.48 4.43
C ARG A 64 -1.89 11.20 4.29
N ILE A 65 -1.19 11.01 3.18
CA ILE A 65 0.11 11.62 2.89
C ILE A 65 0.06 12.16 1.45
N PRO A 66 0.18 13.48 1.24
CA PRO A 66 0.39 14.03 -0.11
C PRO A 66 1.64 13.40 -0.75
N LEU A 67 1.57 13.07 -2.04
CA LEU A 67 2.73 12.47 -2.72
C LEU A 67 3.93 13.42 -2.76
N SER A 68 3.70 14.73 -2.75
CA SER A 68 4.73 15.77 -2.62
C SER A 68 5.56 15.65 -1.34
N ASP A 69 5.02 15.02 -0.30
CA ASP A 69 5.63 14.94 1.03
C ASP A 69 6.38 13.62 1.23
N LEU A 70 6.55 12.83 0.15
CA LEU A 70 7.29 11.58 0.16
C LEU A 70 8.78 11.83 -0.12
N GLU A 71 9.60 11.57 0.88
CA GLU A 71 11.05 11.75 0.84
C GLU A 71 11.79 10.41 0.81
N GLN A 72 13.01 10.42 0.28
CA GLN A 72 13.95 9.27 0.31
C GLN A 72 13.32 7.95 -0.19
N GLN A 73 12.52 8.08 -1.24
CA GLN A 73 11.72 6.98 -1.77
C GLN A 73 12.62 5.91 -2.39
N ARG A 74 12.35 4.65 -2.07
CA ARG A 74 13.09 3.50 -2.59
C ARG A 74 12.14 2.35 -2.85
N LEU A 75 12.10 1.89 -4.10
CA LEU A 75 11.45 0.65 -4.49
C LEU A 75 12.52 -0.39 -4.83
N LYS A 76 12.60 -1.45 -4.02
CA LYS A 76 13.45 -2.62 -4.30
C LYS A 76 12.58 -3.71 -4.88
N SER A 77 12.64 -3.86 -6.20
CA SER A 77 12.00 -4.95 -6.95
C SER A 77 13.11 -5.80 -7.58
N GLY A 78 13.55 -6.85 -6.89
CA GLY A 78 14.51 -7.83 -7.42
C GLY A 78 13.82 -9.10 -7.93
N VAL A 79 14.55 -10.22 -8.09
CA VAL A 79 13.98 -11.53 -8.46
C VAL A 79 13.05 -12.14 -7.40
N SER A 80 12.91 -11.47 -6.24
CA SER A 80 12.03 -11.86 -5.14
C SER A 80 10.55 -11.83 -5.52
N LEU A 81 9.76 -12.71 -4.89
CA LEU A 81 8.30 -12.77 -4.95
C LEU A 81 7.62 -11.55 -4.32
N ALA A 82 8.35 -10.77 -3.52
CA ALA A 82 7.87 -9.53 -2.92
C ALA A 82 8.77 -8.35 -3.30
N SER A 83 8.14 -7.21 -3.57
CA SER A 83 8.78 -5.91 -3.66
C SER A 83 8.77 -5.24 -2.30
N ILE A 84 9.80 -4.44 -2.06
CA ILE A 84 9.89 -3.59 -0.89
C ILE A 84 9.74 -2.14 -1.34
N TRP A 85 8.75 -1.44 -0.81
CA TRP A 85 8.63 0.00 -0.98
C TRP A 85 8.85 0.70 0.37
N SER A 86 9.70 1.71 0.40
CA SER A 86 9.99 2.48 1.61
C SER A 86 10.19 3.95 1.28
N PHE A 87 9.79 4.82 2.20
CA PHE A 87 9.93 6.26 2.08
C PHE A 87 9.92 6.89 3.48
N GLN A 88 10.13 8.19 3.56
CA GLN A 88 9.94 9.00 4.74
C GLN A 88 8.85 10.04 4.48
N SER A 89 8.10 10.41 5.51
CA SER A 89 7.22 11.58 5.48
C SER A 89 7.08 12.12 6.91
N HIS A 90 7.26 13.43 7.07
CA HIS A 90 7.17 14.10 8.38
C HIS A 90 8.03 13.43 9.48
N GLY A 91 9.25 12.99 9.12
CA GLY A 91 10.17 12.30 10.04
C GLY A 91 9.79 10.85 10.38
N ILE A 92 8.68 10.32 9.85
CA ILE A 92 8.27 8.92 10.02
C ILE A 92 8.76 8.09 8.85
N HIS A 93 9.48 7.00 9.14
CA HIS A 93 9.88 6.04 8.12
C HIS A 93 8.77 5.01 7.88
N TYR A 94 8.33 4.90 6.63
CA TYR A 94 7.37 3.90 6.18
C TYR A 94 8.08 2.83 5.35
N ARG A 95 7.69 1.59 5.58
CA ARG A 95 8.29 0.44 4.91
C ARG A 95 7.28 -0.68 4.74
N PHE A 96 7.02 -1.05 3.49
CA PHE A 96 6.01 -2.04 3.12
C PHE A 96 6.61 -3.17 2.28
N SER A 97 6.17 -4.39 2.58
CA SER A 97 6.38 -5.57 1.76
C SER A 97 5.13 -5.86 0.93
N ILE A 98 5.31 -5.97 -0.38
CA ILE A 98 4.25 -6.09 -1.38
C ILE A 98 4.47 -7.39 -2.15
N ILE A 99 3.58 -8.38 -1.96
CA ILE A 99 3.64 -9.62 -2.75
C ILE A 99 3.23 -9.30 -4.19
N LYS A 100 4.14 -9.55 -5.14
CA LYS A 100 3.96 -9.15 -6.55
C LYS A 100 2.79 -9.86 -7.22
N LYS A 101 2.56 -11.13 -6.88
CA LYS A 101 1.50 -11.95 -7.46
C LYS A 101 0.70 -12.65 -6.38
N MET A 102 -0.57 -12.29 -6.28
CA MET A 102 -1.57 -12.97 -5.45
C MET A 102 -2.75 -13.32 -6.33
N LEU A 103 -3.02 -14.61 -6.54
CA LEU A 103 -4.06 -15.07 -7.46
C LEU A 103 -5.43 -14.46 -7.13
N THR A 104 -5.74 -14.34 -5.84
CA THR A 104 -7.01 -13.80 -5.32
C THR A 104 -7.17 -12.28 -5.51
N LEU A 105 -6.10 -11.57 -5.92
CA LEU A 105 -6.09 -10.14 -6.19
C LEU A 105 -5.97 -9.80 -7.70
N GLY A 106 -5.66 -10.80 -8.54
CA GLY A 106 -5.42 -10.58 -9.97
C GLY A 106 -4.23 -9.66 -10.19
N SER A 107 -4.39 -8.68 -11.09
CA SER A 107 -3.38 -7.68 -11.48
C SER A 107 -3.16 -6.56 -10.47
N MET A 108 -4.00 -6.44 -9.44
CA MET A 108 -4.05 -5.29 -8.52
C MET A 108 -2.70 -4.93 -7.89
N GLN A 109 -1.92 -5.95 -7.50
CA GLN A 109 -0.59 -5.76 -6.93
C GLN A 109 0.43 -5.28 -7.97
N ALA A 110 0.35 -5.80 -9.19
CA ALA A 110 1.26 -5.45 -10.27
C ALA A 110 1.00 -4.03 -10.78
N GLU A 111 -0.26 -3.68 -11.04
CA GLU A 111 -0.69 -2.33 -11.46
C GLU A 111 -0.22 -1.27 -10.44
N PHE A 112 -0.35 -1.54 -9.14
CA PHE A 112 0.13 -0.63 -8.11
C PHE A 112 1.66 -0.48 -8.13
N LEU A 113 2.40 -1.57 -8.30
CA LEU A 113 3.86 -1.53 -8.33
C LEU A 113 4.38 -0.77 -9.54
N GLU A 114 3.76 -0.97 -10.70
CA GLU A 114 4.04 -0.24 -11.94
C GLU A 114 3.80 1.26 -11.74
N PHE A 115 2.63 1.63 -11.19
CA PHE A 115 2.33 3.03 -10.87
C PHE A 115 3.37 3.68 -9.96
N VAL A 116 3.77 3.00 -8.88
CA VAL A 116 4.79 3.52 -7.94
C VAL A 116 6.15 3.66 -8.63
N GLU A 117 6.53 2.70 -9.47
CA GLU A 117 7.79 2.75 -10.18
C GLU A 117 7.82 3.92 -11.18
N GLU A 118 6.76 4.12 -11.95
CA GLU A 118 6.70 5.11 -13.02
C GLU A 118 6.45 6.54 -12.53
N HIS A 119 5.53 6.72 -11.58
CA HIS A 119 5.03 8.05 -11.20
C HIS A 119 5.52 8.56 -9.86
N VAL A 120 6.17 7.72 -9.06
CA VAL A 120 6.51 8.05 -7.67
C VAL A 120 8.02 7.93 -7.44
N VAL A 121 8.67 6.89 -7.99
CA VAL A 121 10.12 6.69 -7.84
C VAL A 121 10.94 7.28 -8.99
N ARG A 122 10.43 7.22 -10.23
CA ARG A 122 11.12 7.76 -11.41
C ARG A 122 10.71 9.19 -11.78
N ALA A 123 9.65 9.72 -11.16
CA ALA A 123 9.17 11.09 -11.35
C ALA A 123 10.07 12.10 -10.62
#